data_AF-A0A7C5GCZ0-F1
#
_entry.id   AF-A0A7C5GCZ0-F1
#
_cell.length_a   1.000
_cell.length_b   1.000
_cell.length_c   1.000
_cell.angle_alpha   90.00
_cell.angle_beta   90.00
_cell.angle_gamma   90.00
#
_symmetry.space_group_name_H-M   'P 1'
#
loop_
_entity.id
_entity.type
_entity.pdbx_description
1 polymer ?
#
loop_
_entity_poly.entity_id
_entity_poly.type
_entity_poly.pdbx_seq_one_letter_code
_entity_poly.pdbx_strand_id
1 'polypeptide(L)'
;MYLEFRHLRTIRAIHEAGGLARAAEVLNITQSALSHQVKGLEAQVGMELFQRRSKPMKLSPAGERLLRLAERILPEVAALEEEFLALQSGRSGRLHVAIECHACFDWLLPVLDDLRRTWPEVDLDIRLRLSFSAIEALRREEVDFVISSDPVDLPGISFQPLFDYEPLFVATSGHRLAGKPYIKAEDFADETLITYPVERAKIDA
;
A
#
# COMPACT_ATOMS: atom_id res chain seq x y z
N MET A 1 3.13 40.80 -3.64
CA MET A 1 4.08 39.78 -3.15
C MET A 1 3.77 38.48 -3.86
N TYR A 2 4.77 37.81 -4.43
CA TYR A 2 4.59 36.50 -5.09
C TYR A 2 5.52 35.49 -4.45
N LEU A 3 4.95 34.46 -3.83
CA LEU A 3 5.70 33.42 -3.12
C LEU A 3 5.82 32.17 -3.99
N GLU A 4 7.02 31.60 -4.04
CA GLU A 4 7.34 30.41 -4.83
C GLU A 4 8.03 29.39 -3.93
N PHE A 5 8.01 28.10 -4.29
CA PHE A 5 8.67 27.04 -3.52
C PHE A 5 10.17 27.29 -3.31
N ARG A 6 10.85 27.92 -4.28
CA ARG A 6 12.26 28.31 -4.13
C ARG A 6 12.49 29.28 -2.96
N HIS A 7 11.52 30.15 -2.65
CA HIS A 7 11.59 31.08 -1.52
C HIS A 7 11.48 30.33 -0.18
N LEU A 8 10.60 29.32 -0.12
CA LEU A 8 10.47 28.44 1.04
C LEU A 8 11.72 27.58 1.26
N ARG A 9 12.27 27.01 0.18
CA ARG A 9 13.54 26.26 0.24
C ARG A 9 14.71 27.16 0.69
N THR A 10 14.72 28.41 0.24
CA THR A 10 15.74 29.41 0.63
C THR A 10 15.71 29.73 2.12
N ILE A 11 14.55 30.07 2.69
CA ILE A 11 14.47 30.43 4.11
C ILE A 11 14.88 29.26 5.01
N ARG A 12 14.45 28.03 4.65
CA ARG A 12 14.75 26.80 5.39
C ARG A 12 16.24 26.46 5.31
N ALA A 13 16.80 26.40 4.10
CA ALA A 13 18.22 26.06 3.91
C ALA A 13 19.15 27.05 4.61
N ILE A 14 18.83 28.34 4.57
CA ILE A 14 19.61 29.36 5.26
C ILE A 14 19.52 29.21 6.78
N HIS A 15 18.33 28.91 7.31
CA HIS A 15 18.14 28.68 8.75
C HIS A 15 18.94 27.47 9.22
N GLU A 16 18.80 26.33 8.56
CA GLU A 16 19.50 25.07 8.88
C GLU A 16 21.03 25.22 8.74
N ALA A 17 21.47 25.90 7.68
CA ALA A 17 22.89 26.09 7.40
C ALA A 17 23.51 27.30 8.13
N GLY A 18 22.73 28.08 8.89
CA GLY A 18 23.20 29.24 9.67
C GLY A 18 23.92 30.34 8.87
N GLY A 19 23.84 30.32 7.54
CA GLY A 19 24.56 31.25 6.67
C GLY A 19 24.40 30.96 5.17
N LEU A 20 24.57 32.01 4.37
CA LEU A 20 24.35 31.99 2.91
C LEU A 20 25.29 31.05 2.15
N ALA A 21 26.56 30.92 2.56
CA ALA A 21 27.54 30.09 1.83
C ALA A 21 27.15 28.61 1.86
N ARG A 22 26.98 28.05 3.06
CA ARG A 22 26.54 26.65 3.24
C ARG A 22 25.15 26.39 2.66
N ALA A 23 24.23 27.35 2.79
CA ALA A 23 22.90 27.21 2.19
C ALA A 23 22.93 27.16 0.66
N ALA A 24 23.83 27.92 0.03
CA ALA A 24 23.99 27.92 -1.42
C ALA A 24 24.54 26.58 -1.93
N GLU A 25 25.45 25.96 -1.20
CA GLU A 25 25.93 24.60 -1.46
C GLU A 25 24.78 23.57 -1.41
N VAL A 26 23.96 23.60 -0.35
CA VAL A 26 22.79 22.70 -0.21
C VAL A 26 21.78 22.89 -1.34
N LEU A 27 21.60 24.13 -1.81
CA LEU A 27 20.65 24.45 -2.88
C LEU A 27 21.24 24.32 -4.29
N ASN A 28 22.52 23.92 -4.42
CA ASN A 28 23.24 23.81 -5.69
C ASN A 28 23.20 25.11 -6.53
N ILE A 29 23.36 26.26 -5.89
CA ILE A 29 23.44 27.57 -6.56
C ILE A 29 24.62 28.39 -6.03
N THR A 30 24.97 29.48 -6.71
CA THR A 30 26.02 30.38 -6.21
C THR A 30 25.53 31.20 -5.02
N GLN A 31 26.45 31.53 -4.11
CA GLN A 31 26.14 32.39 -2.96
C GLN A 31 25.63 33.79 -3.38
N SER A 32 26.06 34.29 -4.54
CA SER A 32 25.55 35.54 -5.13
C SER A 32 24.10 35.40 -5.61
N ALA A 33 23.74 34.30 -6.25
CA ALA A 33 22.37 34.02 -6.68
C ALA A 33 21.42 33.91 -5.48
N LEU A 34 21.82 33.18 -4.44
CA LEU A 34 21.04 33.06 -3.21
C LEU A 34 20.85 34.42 -2.52
N SER A 35 21.91 35.23 -2.45
CA SER A 35 21.82 36.58 -1.88
C SER A 35 20.88 37.49 -2.67
N HIS A 36 20.91 37.42 -4.01
CA HIS A 36 20.00 38.16 -4.87
C HIS A 36 18.54 37.72 -4.67
N GLN A 37 18.30 36.42 -4.55
CA GLN A 37 16.98 35.85 -4.29
C GLN A 37 16.42 36.32 -2.94
N VAL A 38 17.22 36.32 -1.87
CA VAL A 38 16.82 36.85 -0.56
C VAL A 38 16.47 38.33 -0.64
N LYS A 39 17.32 39.15 -1.27
CA LYS A 39 17.05 40.59 -1.45
C LYS A 39 15.76 40.84 -2.24
N GLY A 40 15.54 40.08 -3.31
CA GLY A 40 14.32 40.17 -4.10
C GLY A 40 13.07 39.84 -3.29
N LEU A 41 13.15 38.80 -2.46
CA LEU A 41 12.05 38.40 -1.57
C LEU A 41 11.79 39.45 -0.49
N GLU A 42 12.82 39.98 0.17
CA GLU A 42 12.69 41.06 1.16
C GLU A 42 12.08 42.32 0.53
N ALA A 43 12.46 42.66 -0.70
CA ALA A 43 11.88 43.78 -1.44
C ALA A 43 10.38 43.58 -1.75
N GLN A 44 9.97 42.35 -2.10
CA GLN A 44 8.56 42.04 -2.34
C GLN A 44 7.71 42.02 -1.07
N VAL A 45 8.29 41.60 0.05
CA VAL A 45 7.63 41.53 1.37
C VAL A 45 7.61 42.92 2.02
N GLY A 46 8.56 43.80 1.70
CA GLY A 46 8.74 45.10 2.33
C GLY A 46 9.31 45.02 3.75
N MET A 47 9.85 43.86 4.14
CA MET A 47 10.42 43.60 5.46
C MET A 47 11.69 42.76 5.33
N GLU A 48 12.63 42.97 6.24
CA GLU A 48 13.79 42.10 6.35
C GLU A 48 13.36 40.73 6.88
N LEU A 49 13.84 39.67 6.25
CA LEU A 49 13.63 38.28 6.68
C LEU A 49 14.79 37.80 7.55
N PHE A 50 15.93 38.49 7.51
CA PHE A 50 17.12 38.19 8.30
C PHE A 50 17.60 39.39 9.09
N GLN A 51 18.17 39.15 10.26
CA GLN A 51 18.79 40.19 11.08
C GLN A 51 20.15 40.61 10.47
N ARG A 52 20.33 41.90 10.23
CA ARG A 52 21.62 42.42 9.75
C ARG A 52 22.73 42.16 10.77
N ARG A 53 23.89 41.70 10.29
CA ARG A 53 25.15 41.56 11.05
C ARG A 53 25.15 40.52 12.19
N SER A 54 24.23 39.55 12.22
CA SER A 54 24.34 38.43 13.15
C SER A 54 25.25 37.32 12.59
N LYS A 55 26.16 36.78 13.43
CA LYS A 55 26.89 35.54 13.15
C LYS A 55 26.59 34.55 14.29
N PRO A 56 25.87 33.45 14.04
CA PRO A 56 25.28 33.00 12.78
C PRO A 56 24.12 33.89 12.29
N MET A 57 23.72 33.73 11.03
CA MET A 57 22.63 34.53 10.44
C MET A 57 21.30 34.15 11.10
N LYS A 58 20.60 35.12 11.68
CA LYS A 58 19.35 34.92 12.42
C LYS A 58 18.16 35.42 11.62
N LEU A 59 17.02 34.76 11.81
CA LEU A 59 15.75 35.20 11.23
C LEU A 59 15.22 36.44 11.95
N SER A 60 14.54 37.30 11.21
CA SER A 60 13.66 38.32 11.78
C SER A 60 12.32 37.68 12.18
N PRO A 61 11.42 38.40 12.89
CA PRO A 61 10.05 37.92 13.14
C PRO A 61 9.28 37.58 11.85
N ALA A 62 9.55 38.30 10.74
CA ALA A 62 8.98 38.00 9.43
C ALA A 62 9.60 36.73 8.82
N GLY A 63 10.92 36.55 8.97
CA GLY A 63 11.63 35.34 8.57
C GLY A 63 11.15 34.09 9.29
N GLU A 64 10.89 34.17 10.60
CA GLU A 64 10.34 33.07 11.39
C GLU A 64 8.93 32.67 10.93
N ARG A 65 8.08 33.65 10.56
CA ARG A 65 6.75 33.35 9.99
C ARG A 65 6.87 32.62 8.66
N LEU A 66 7.82 33.02 7.82
CA LEU A 66 8.06 32.37 6.54
C LEU A 66 8.67 30.97 6.71
N LEU A 67 9.56 30.78 7.69
CA LEU A 67 10.10 29.47 8.03
C LEU A 67 8.99 28.50 8.45
N ARG A 68 8.09 28.91 9.35
CA ARG A 68 6.96 28.06 9.75
C ARG A 68 6.08 27.65 8.57
N LEU A 69 5.91 28.53 7.59
CA LEU A 69 5.19 28.18 6.36
C LEU A 69 5.98 27.16 5.53
N ALA A 70 7.30 27.32 5.40
CA ALA A 70 8.16 26.39 4.69
C ALA A 70 8.17 24.99 5.34
N GLU A 71 8.22 24.94 6.67
CA GLU A 71 8.19 23.70 7.46
C GLU A 71 6.85 22.96 7.35
N ARG A 72 5.74 23.67 7.10
CA ARG A 72 4.45 23.04 6.85
C ARG A 72 4.29 22.56 5.40
N ILE A 73 4.60 23.43 4.44
CA ILE A 73 4.25 23.20 3.03
C ILE A 73 5.26 22.29 2.32
N LEU A 74 6.55 22.39 2.61
CA LEU A 74 7.55 21.59 1.90
C LEU A 74 7.41 20.07 2.17
N PRO A 75 7.12 19.61 3.41
CA PRO A 75 6.85 18.20 3.66
C PRO A 75 5.59 17.69 2.97
N GLU A 76 4.50 18.48 2.92
CA GLU A 76 3.26 18.08 2.23
C GLU A 76 3.50 17.82 0.73
N VAL A 77 4.31 18.66 0.08
CA VAL A 77 4.67 18.45 -1.34
C VAL A 77 5.58 17.25 -1.53
N ALA A 78 6.58 17.08 -0.65
CA ALA A 78 7.48 15.93 -0.72
C ALA A 78 6.74 14.59 -0.53
N ALA A 79 5.76 14.54 0.39
CA ALA A 79 4.92 13.36 0.59
C ALA A 79 4.13 13.00 -0.68
N LEU A 80 3.54 13.99 -1.36
CA LEU A 80 2.83 13.75 -2.62
C LEU A 80 3.78 13.29 -3.74
N GLU A 81 4.98 13.86 -3.82
CA GLU A 81 6.01 13.42 -4.78
C GLU A 81 6.42 11.96 -4.52
N GLU A 82 6.56 11.56 -3.24
CA GLU A 82 6.82 10.18 -2.83
C GLU A 82 5.65 9.25 -3.15
N GLU A 83 4.40 9.65 -2.87
CA GLU A 83 3.20 8.88 -3.24
C GLU A 83 3.14 8.64 -4.75
N PHE A 84 3.46 9.64 -5.58
CA PHE A 84 3.48 9.48 -7.03
C PHE A 84 4.57 8.53 -7.51
N LEU A 85 5.76 8.57 -6.90
CA LEU A 85 6.83 7.60 -7.18
C LEU A 85 6.44 6.19 -6.75
N ALA A 86 5.75 6.06 -5.62
CA ALA A 86 5.28 4.79 -5.09
C ALA A 86 4.15 4.19 -5.96
N LEU A 87 3.25 5.03 -6.49
CA LEU A 87 2.24 4.67 -7.49
C LEU A 87 2.89 4.27 -8.82
N GLN A 88 3.90 5.01 -9.31
CA GLN A 88 4.62 4.65 -10.54
C GLN A 88 5.40 3.34 -10.43
N SER A 89 5.92 3.03 -9.25
CA SER A 89 6.74 1.83 -9.03
C SER A 89 5.93 0.56 -8.76
N GLY A 90 4.62 0.66 -8.53
CA GLY A 90 3.74 -0.46 -8.20
C GLY A 90 4.10 -1.17 -6.89
N ARG A 91 4.92 -0.52 -6.04
CA ARG A 91 5.47 -1.10 -4.79
C ARG A 91 4.70 -0.74 -3.54
N SER A 92 3.72 0.15 -3.66
CA SER A 92 2.84 0.59 -2.59
C SER A 92 1.40 0.57 -3.08
N GLY A 93 0.45 0.42 -2.17
CA GLY A 93 -0.98 0.39 -2.49
C GLY A 93 -1.72 -0.62 -1.62
N ARG A 94 -3.00 -0.82 -1.92
CA ARG A 94 -3.85 -1.77 -1.20
C ARG A 94 -4.25 -2.91 -2.12
N LEU A 95 -4.13 -4.14 -1.64
CA LEU A 95 -4.54 -5.35 -2.36
C LEU A 95 -5.70 -6.00 -1.60
N HIS A 96 -6.88 -5.95 -2.20
CA HIS A 96 -8.11 -6.52 -1.68
C HIS A 96 -8.34 -7.92 -2.26
N VAL A 97 -8.34 -8.94 -1.40
CA VAL A 97 -8.47 -10.34 -1.80
C VAL A 97 -9.69 -10.96 -1.13
N ALA A 98 -10.55 -11.61 -1.89
CA ALA A 98 -11.61 -12.46 -1.34
C ALA A 98 -11.30 -13.95 -1.53
N ILE A 99 -11.75 -14.76 -0.56
CA ILE A 99 -11.52 -16.20 -0.57
C ILE A 99 -12.85 -16.92 -0.37
N GLU A 100 -13.18 -17.85 -1.28
CA GLU A 100 -14.36 -18.72 -1.18
C GLU A 100 -14.02 -20.16 -0.75
N CYS A 101 -12.73 -20.53 -0.77
CA CYS A 101 -12.24 -21.86 -0.41
C CYS A 101 -11.55 -21.89 0.96
N HIS A 102 -12.11 -22.64 1.92
CA HIS A 102 -11.46 -22.86 3.21
C HIS A 102 -10.16 -23.66 3.11
N ALA A 103 -10.07 -24.58 2.14
CA ALA A 103 -8.85 -25.34 1.87
C ALA A 103 -7.68 -24.46 1.40
N CYS A 104 -7.93 -23.18 1.10
CA CYS A 104 -6.91 -22.31 0.56
C CYS A 104 -5.95 -21.72 1.61
N PHE A 105 -6.24 -21.87 2.90
CA PHE A 105 -5.44 -21.23 3.95
C PHE A 105 -4.04 -21.83 4.10
N ASP A 106 -3.91 -23.14 3.99
CA ASP A 106 -2.66 -23.84 4.31
C ASP A 106 -1.52 -23.44 3.36
N TRP A 107 -1.81 -23.22 2.08
CA TRP A 107 -0.83 -22.76 1.10
C TRP A 107 -0.76 -21.23 1.01
N LEU A 108 -1.87 -20.52 1.23
CA LEU A 108 -1.92 -19.07 1.06
C LEU A 108 -1.14 -18.36 2.16
N LEU A 109 -1.24 -18.81 3.41
CA LEU A 109 -0.56 -18.15 4.53
C LEU A 109 0.97 -18.05 4.34
N PRO A 110 1.70 -19.12 3.94
CA PRO A 110 3.11 -19.03 3.57
C PRO A 110 3.38 -18.03 2.44
N VAL A 111 2.59 -18.06 1.35
CA VAL A 111 2.75 -17.15 0.20
C VAL A 111 2.58 -15.69 0.62
N LEU A 112 1.65 -15.41 1.55
CA LEU A 112 1.44 -14.07 2.09
C LEU A 112 2.62 -13.59 2.95
N ASP A 113 3.31 -14.47 3.67
CA ASP A 113 4.52 -14.09 4.42
C ASP A 113 5.64 -13.66 3.46
N ASP A 114 5.84 -14.42 2.38
CA ASP A 114 6.81 -14.10 1.33
C ASP A 114 6.47 -12.79 0.62
N LEU A 115 5.17 -12.55 0.35
CA LEU A 115 4.70 -11.31 -0.25
C LEU A 115 5.01 -10.12 0.66
N ARG A 116 4.68 -10.20 1.96
CA ARG A 116 4.96 -9.11 2.93
C ARG A 116 6.45 -8.80 3.07
N ARG A 117 7.32 -9.80 2.95
CA ARG A 117 8.78 -9.60 2.97
C ARG A 117 9.29 -8.91 1.72
N THR A 118 8.73 -9.26 0.56
CA THR A 118 9.18 -8.77 -0.75
C THR A 118 8.56 -7.40 -1.09
N TRP A 119 7.36 -7.13 -0.59
CA TRP A 119 6.54 -5.94 -0.85
C TRP A 119 5.98 -5.34 0.46
N PRO A 120 6.84 -4.84 1.36
CA PRO A 120 6.44 -4.41 2.70
C PRO A 120 5.52 -3.19 2.73
N GLU A 121 5.44 -2.42 1.64
CA GLU A 121 4.60 -1.22 1.53
C GLU A 121 3.21 -1.49 0.91
N VAL A 122 2.91 -2.76 0.59
CA VAL A 122 1.57 -3.17 0.14
C VAL A 122 0.71 -3.51 1.36
N ASP A 123 -0.39 -2.78 1.55
CA ASP A 123 -1.42 -3.12 2.53
C ASP A 123 -2.33 -4.21 1.97
N LEU A 124 -2.41 -5.36 2.65
CA LEU A 124 -3.12 -6.53 2.16
C LEU A 124 -4.38 -6.79 2.99
N ASP A 125 -5.55 -6.66 2.38
CA ASP A 125 -6.87 -6.84 2.98
C ASP A 125 -7.51 -8.15 2.47
N ILE A 126 -7.55 -9.17 3.33
CA ILE A 126 -8.18 -10.46 3.01
C ILE A 126 -9.55 -10.54 3.66
N ARG A 127 -10.59 -10.70 2.84
CA ARG A 127 -11.96 -10.85 3.31
C ARG A 127 -12.40 -12.30 3.32
N LEU A 128 -12.59 -12.78 4.54
CA LEU A 128 -13.19 -14.07 4.87
C LEU A 128 -14.70 -13.85 5.05
N ARG A 129 -15.50 -14.43 4.16
CA ARG A 129 -16.96 -14.24 4.08
C ARG A 129 -17.36 -12.83 3.68
N LEU A 130 -17.71 -12.69 2.41
CA LEU A 130 -18.47 -11.55 1.95
C LEU A 130 -19.95 -11.78 2.27
N SER A 131 -20.67 -10.71 2.59
CA SER A 131 -22.14 -10.72 2.79
C SER A 131 -22.88 -11.11 1.50
N PHE A 132 -22.18 -11.05 0.36
CA PHE A 132 -22.58 -11.38 -1.00
C PHE A 132 -21.55 -12.37 -1.60
N SER A 133 -21.84 -12.99 -2.75
CA SER A 133 -20.86 -13.83 -3.48
C SER A 133 -19.56 -13.06 -3.76
N ALA A 134 -18.39 -13.71 -3.63
CA ALA A 134 -17.11 -13.03 -3.86
C ALA A 134 -16.93 -12.56 -5.30
N ILE A 135 -17.54 -13.29 -6.23
CA ILE A 135 -17.62 -12.91 -7.65
C ILE A 135 -18.40 -11.60 -7.85
N GLU A 136 -19.45 -11.33 -7.07
CA GLU A 136 -20.19 -10.07 -7.16
C GLU A 136 -19.36 -8.91 -6.60
N ALA A 137 -18.60 -9.13 -5.53
CA ALA A 137 -17.65 -8.13 -5.03
C ALA A 137 -16.57 -7.81 -6.06
N LEU A 138 -16.08 -8.82 -6.80
CA LEU A 138 -15.14 -8.63 -7.91
C LEU A 138 -15.77 -7.79 -9.04
N ARG A 139 -17.02 -8.09 -9.42
CA ARG A 139 -17.75 -7.31 -10.45
C ARG A 139 -17.97 -5.86 -10.06
N ARG A 140 -18.10 -5.58 -8.77
CA ARG A 140 -18.28 -4.23 -8.22
C ARG A 140 -16.96 -3.53 -7.93
N GLU A 141 -15.83 -4.15 -8.26
CA GLU A 141 -14.48 -3.63 -7.99
C GLU A 141 -14.25 -3.38 -6.49
N GLU A 142 -14.94 -4.12 -5.62
CA GLU A 142 -14.76 -4.07 -4.15
C GLU A 142 -13.56 -4.91 -3.69
N VAL A 143 -13.09 -5.82 -4.56
CA VAL A 143 -11.90 -6.65 -4.42
C VAL A 143 -11.15 -6.73 -5.76
N ASP A 144 -9.83 -6.94 -5.71
CA ASP A 144 -8.97 -6.99 -6.89
C ASP A 144 -8.94 -8.38 -7.53
N PHE A 145 -9.00 -9.44 -6.71
CA PHE A 145 -9.16 -10.81 -7.20
C PHE A 145 -9.81 -11.73 -6.15
N VAL A 146 -10.27 -12.88 -6.64
CA VAL A 146 -10.95 -13.91 -5.85
C VAL A 146 -10.20 -15.22 -5.97
N ILE A 147 -9.96 -15.89 -4.84
CA ILE A 147 -9.47 -17.27 -4.79
C ILE A 147 -10.69 -18.19 -4.58
N SER A 148 -11.00 -19.00 -5.60
CA SER A 148 -12.15 -19.92 -5.60
C SER A 148 -11.77 -21.29 -6.18
N SER A 149 -12.51 -22.33 -5.81
CA SER A 149 -12.35 -23.71 -6.30
C SER A 149 -13.24 -24.03 -7.51
N ASP A 150 -14.29 -23.22 -7.74
CA ASP A 150 -15.37 -23.54 -8.67
C ASP A 150 -15.40 -22.49 -9.80
N PRO A 151 -14.58 -22.64 -10.87
CA PRO A 151 -14.61 -21.68 -11.97
C PRO A 151 -15.94 -21.74 -12.71
N VAL A 152 -16.51 -20.57 -13.01
CA VAL A 152 -17.76 -20.43 -13.76
C VAL A 152 -17.53 -19.52 -14.96
N ASP A 153 -18.14 -19.83 -16.10
CA ASP A 153 -18.02 -18.98 -17.29
C ASP A 153 -18.85 -17.71 -17.09
N LEU A 154 -18.17 -16.58 -16.89
CA LEU A 154 -18.79 -15.29 -16.60
C LEU A 154 -18.16 -14.20 -17.47
N PRO A 155 -18.97 -13.43 -18.22
CA PRO A 155 -18.46 -12.31 -19.00
C PRO A 155 -17.68 -11.31 -18.14
N GLY A 156 -16.50 -10.93 -18.61
CA GLY A 156 -15.62 -9.97 -17.94
C GLY A 156 -14.79 -10.53 -16.79
N ILE A 157 -14.86 -11.83 -16.51
CA ILE A 157 -14.07 -12.49 -15.46
C ILE A 157 -13.22 -13.59 -16.09
N SER A 158 -11.92 -13.56 -15.80
CA SER A 158 -10.99 -14.61 -16.19
C SER A 158 -10.55 -15.42 -14.98
N PHE A 159 -10.54 -16.74 -15.11
CA PHE A 159 -10.01 -17.65 -14.10
C PHE A 159 -8.61 -18.11 -14.50
N GLN A 160 -7.68 -18.06 -13.56
CA GLN A 160 -6.32 -18.58 -13.73
C GLN A 160 -6.12 -19.78 -12.79
N PRO A 161 -5.87 -20.99 -13.33
CA PRO A 161 -5.54 -22.15 -12.52
C PRO A 161 -4.26 -21.91 -11.72
N LEU A 162 -4.30 -22.16 -10.41
CA LEU A 162 -3.12 -22.06 -9.54
C LEU A 162 -2.42 -23.42 -9.43
N PHE A 163 -3.18 -24.46 -9.06
CA PHE A 163 -2.72 -25.84 -8.91
C PHE A 163 -3.95 -26.74 -8.67
N ASP A 164 -3.76 -28.04 -8.80
CA ASP A 164 -4.75 -29.05 -8.44
C ASP A 164 -4.68 -29.37 -6.94
N TYR A 165 -5.82 -29.73 -6.33
CA TYR A 165 -5.87 -30.27 -4.97
C TYR A 165 -6.69 -31.55 -4.94
N GLU A 166 -6.36 -32.44 -4.00
CA GLU A 166 -7.03 -33.73 -3.85
C GLU A 166 -7.79 -33.78 -2.50
N PRO A 167 -9.12 -34.01 -2.51
CA PRO A 167 -9.85 -34.29 -1.29
C PRO A 167 -9.49 -35.68 -0.75
N LEU A 168 -9.10 -35.75 0.52
CA LEU A 168 -8.72 -37.01 1.17
C LEU A 168 -9.80 -37.51 2.13
N PHE A 169 -9.99 -38.82 2.16
CA PHE A 169 -10.81 -39.48 3.16
C PHE A 169 -10.09 -39.55 4.50
N VAL A 170 -10.74 -39.06 5.56
CA VAL A 170 -10.23 -39.11 6.93
C VAL A 170 -11.21 -39.89 7.79
N ALA A 171 -10.72 -40.93 8.48
CA ALA A 171 -11.49 -41.71 9.43
C ALA A 171 -10.61 -42.26 10.54
N THR A 172 -11.22 -42.91 11.53
CA THR A 172 -10.49 -43.62 12.58
C THR A 172 -9.70 -44.78 11.98
N SER A 173 -8.60 -45.16 12.62
CA SER A 173 -7.73 -46.26 12.15
C SER A 173 -8.44 -47.62 12.06
N GLY A 174 -9.51 -47.82 12.84
CA GLY A 174 -10.34 -49.03 12.81
C GLY A 174 -11.53 -48.94 11.85
N HIS A 175 -11.67 -47.85 11.09
CA HIS A 175 -12.79 -47.68 10.17
C HIS A 175 -12.74 -48.72 9.05
N ARG A 176 -13.90 -49.27 8.67
CA ARG A 176 -14.02 -50.31 7.63
C ARG A 176 -13.33 -49.93 6.32
N LEU A 177 -13.47 -48.66 5.93
CA LEU A 177 -12.87 -48.12 4.71
C LEU A 177 -11.37 -47.80 4.82
N ALA A 178 -10.79 -47.71 6.02
CA ALA A 178 -9.38 -47.33 6.21
C ALA A 178 -8.38 -48.34 5.63
N GLY A 179 -8.80 -49.60 5.46
CA GLY A 179 -7.97 -50.66 4.85
C GLY A 179 -7.94 -50.65 3.32
N LYS A 180 -8.69 -49.77 2.66
CA LYS A 180 -8.73 -49.71 1.20
C LYS A 180 -7.56 -48.88 0.65
N PRO A 181 -6.96 -49.29 -0.49
CA PRO A 181 -5.91 -48.51 -1.13
C PRO A 181 -6.43 -47.20 -1.76
N TYR A 182 -7.71 -47.14 -2.12
CA TYR A 182 -8.38 -45.94 -2.60
C TYR A 182 -9.89 -46.04 -2.32
N ILE A 183 -10.53 -44.89 -2.12
CA ILE A 183 -11.97 -44.78 -1.81
C ILE A 183 -12.72 -44.30 -3.05
N LYS A 184 -13.89 -44.88 -3.32
CA LYS A 184 -14.80 -44.40 -4.37
C LYS A 184 -16.03 -43.74 -3.77
N ALA A 185 -16.77 -42.98 -4.57
CA ALA A 185 -18.00 -42.34 -4.14
C ALA A 185 -19.02 -43.34 -3.57
N GLU A 186 -19.14 -44.53 -4.16
CA GLU A 186 -20.11 -45.55 -3.74
C GLU A 186 -19.77 -46.16 -2.37
N ASP A 187 -18.53 -46.05 -1.93
CA ASP A 187 -18.10 -46.55 -0.61
C ASP A 187 -18.75 -45.78 0.55
N PHE A 188 -19.21 -44.56 0.29
CA PHE A 188 -19.86 -43.69 1.26
C PHE A 188 -21.37 -43.88 1.35
N ALA A 189 -21.98 -44.71 0.49
CA ALA A 189 -23.44 -44.86 0.41
C ALA A 189 -24.09 -45.24 1.75
N ASP A 190 -23.38 -46.05 2.55
CA ASP A 190 -23.84 -46.55 3.86
C ASP A 190 -23.11 -45.88 5.04
N GLU A 191 -22.31 -44.84 4.80
CA GLU A 191 -21.49 -44.18 5.82
C GLU A 191 -22.11 -42.87 6.29
N THR A 192 -21.91 -42.54 7.56
CA THR A 192 -22.23 -41.19 8.07
C THR A 192 -21.10 -40.24 7.75
N LEU A 193 -21.33 -39.31 6.83
CA LEU A 193 -20.35 -38.29 6.47
C LEU A 193 -20.44 -37.07 7.40
N ILE A 194 -19.29 -36.68 7.95
CA ILE A 194 -19.14 -35.40 8.65
C ILE A 194 -18.64 -34.39 7.62
N THR A 195 -19.51 -33.47 7.22
CA THR A 195 -19.21 -32.46 6.20
C THR A 195 -19.43 -31.06 6.75
N TYR A 196 -18.85 -30.07 6.07
CA TYR A 196 -19.21 -28.67 6.32
C TYR A 196 -20.62 -28.40 5.78
N PRO A 197 -21.37 -27.44 6.34
CA PRO A 197 -22.64 -27.03 5.76
C PRO A 197 -22.37 -26.43 4.36
N VAL A 198 -22.64 -27.23 3.33
CA VAL A 198 -22.60 -26.81 1.93
C VAL A 198 -24.01 -26.43 1.51
N GLU A 199 -24.17 -25.30 0.81
CA GLU A 199 -25.46 -24.94 0.22
C GLU A 199 -25.90 -26.05 -0.75
N ARG A 200 -27.19 -26.40 -0.73
CA ARG A 200 -27.72 -27.50 -1.56
C ARG A 200 -27.44 -27.34 -3.06
N ALA A 201 -27.28 -26.11 -3.54
CA ALA A 201 -26.93 -25.82 -4.93
C ALA A 201 -25.50 -26.25 -5.32
N LYS A 202 -24.64 -26.53 -4.33
CA LYS A 202 -23.25 -26.98 -4.49
C LYS A 202 -23.05 -28.46 -4.15
N ILE A 203 -24.13 -29.22 -3.95
CA ILE A 203 -24.08 -30.67 -3.76
C ILE A 203 -24.36 -31.31 -5.11
N ASP A 204 -23.46 -32.18 -5.57
CA ASP A 204 -23.69 -32.96 -6.78
C ASP A 204 -24.97 -33.78 -6.62
N ALA A 205 -25.92 -33.59 -7.55
CA ALA A 205 -27.24 -34.21 -7.55
C ALA A 205 -27.20 -35.69 -7.94
#